data_AF-A0A957VM74-F1
#
_entry.id   AF-A0A957VM74-F1
#
_cell.length_a   1.000
_cell.length_b   1.000
_cell.length_c   1.000
_cell.angle_alpha   90.00
_cell.angle_beta   90.00
_cell.angle_gamma   90.00
#
_symmetry.space_group_name_H-M   'P 1'
#
loop_
_entity.id
_entity.type
_entity.pdbx_description
1 polymer ?
#
loop_
_entity_poly.entity_id
_entity_poly.type
_entity_poly.pdbx_seq_one_letter_code
_entity_poly.pdbx_strand_id
1 'polypeptide(L)'
;MAVPVIRSLPALAAAMRTTGRRPFEPVPTALMRERALVPMYRVSNHLHEREVHEAIQSVETITERIRRLAAAYGEWDAFDPGAYFDLTPAQTAALVRVTERVSTVHVTFYTDLLLPTFRRAATYWAGHFVNAHAAAFATPLAQAAPTVFDDDFSEDAQPEMVRLWRKLHAIMADVRATLGDDPGFMATLATRDEQARWYAYWSEPATAGIADELLPALAAVPTLTLMYEFPLPAYRQSGRRRRLRQNRERRRRRRSSHTR
;
A
#
# COMPACT_ATOMS: atom_id res chain seq x y z
N MET A 1 2.60 -13.90 -15.16
CA MET A 1 2.16 -12.71 -14.41
C MET A 1 3.12 -12.50 -13.25
N ALA A 2 3.48 -11.27 -12.91
CA ALA A 2 4.31 -11.00 -11.73
C ALA A 2 3.53 -11.32 -10.45
N VAL A 3 4.21 -11.87 -9.43
CA VAL A 3 3.60 -12.16 -8.12
C VAL A 3 3.30 -10.83 -7.41
N PRO A 4 2.06 -10.60 -6.93
CA PRO A 4 1.72 -9.39 -6.19
C PRO A 4 2.43 -9.34 -4.83
N VAL A 5 2.88 -8.16 -4.44
CA VAL A 5 3.54 -7.91 -3.15
C VAL A 5 2.54 -7.34 -2.14
N ILE A 6 2.54 -7.86 -0.91
CA ILE A 6 1.67 -7.41 0.19
C ILE A 6 2.25 -6.13 0.80
N ARG A 7 1.79 -4.98 0.30
CA ARG A 7 2.21 -3.64 0.75
C ARG A 7 1.11 -2.84 1.44
N SER A 8 -0.13 -3.28 1.34
CA SER A 8 -1.30 -2.58 1.89
C SER A 8 -2.27 -3.59 2.49
N LEU A 9 -3.19 -3.12 3.35
CA LEU A 9 -4.23 -3.99 3.90
C LEU A 9 -5.14 -4.59 2.82
N PRO A 10 -5.55 -3.86 1.77
CA PRO A 10 -6.22 -4.45 0.60
C PRO A 10 -5.44 -5.59 -0.06
N ALA A 11 -4.10 -5.47 -0.15
CA ALA A 11 -3.25 -6.54 -0.68
C ALA A 11 -3.27 -7.79 0.21
N LEU A 12 -3.24 -7.62 1.53
CA LEU A 12 -3.34 -8.73 2.50
C LEU A 12 -4.73 -9.39 2.45
N ALA A 13 -5.81 -8.60 2.37
CA ALA A 13 -7.16 -9.13 2.19
C ALA A 13 -7.30 -9.95 0.89
N ALA A 14 -6.73 -9.46 -0.22
CA ALA A 14 -6.69 -10.19 -1.48
C ALA A 14 -5.93 -11.52 -1.34
N ALA A 15 -4.80 -11.49 -0.63
CA ALA A 15 -3.98 -12.67 -0.35
C ALA A 15 -4.75 -13.71 0.48
N MET A 16 -5.41 -13.31 1.57
CA MET A 16 -6.25 -14.20 2.39
C MET A 16 -7.41 -14.80 1.57
N ARG A 17 -8.13 -13.96 0.81
CA ARG A 17 -9.27 -14.40 -0.01
C ARG A 17 -8.89 -15.44 -1.07
N THR A 18 -7.66 -15.38 -1.57
CA THR A 18 -7.15 -16.26 -2.62
C THR A 18 -6.08 -17.24 -2.14
N THR A 19 -6.02 -17.48 -0.82
CA THR A 19 -5.14 -18.46 -0.18
C THR A 19 -5.21 -19.80 -0.92
N GLY A 20 -4.06 -20.43 -1.16
CA GLY A 20 -3.93 -21.70 -1.90
C GLY A 20 -4.13 -21.61 -3.42
N ARG A 21 -4.67 -20.51 -3.95
CA ARG A 21 -4.95 -20.35 -5.40
C ARG A 21 -4.00 -19.40 -6.11
N ARG A 22 -3.54 -18.34 -5.43
CA ARG A 22 -2.65 -17.33 -6.00
C ARG A 22 -1.48 -17.05 -5.06
N PRO A 23 -0.24 -16.96 -5.59
CA PRO A 23 0.90 -16.59 -4.77
C PRO A 23 0.86 -15.08 -4.47
N PHE A 24 1.32 -14.71 -3.27
CA PHE A 24 1.64 -13.34 -2.88
C PHE A 24 2.93 -13.34 -2.09
N GLU A 25 3.69 -12.24 -2.16
CA GLU A 25 4.94 -12.08 -1.43
C GLU A 25 4.82 -11.02 -0.33
N PRO A 26 5.09 -11.35 0.95
CA PRO A 26 5.18 -10.34 1.99
C PRO A 26 6.47 -9.52 1.83
N VAL A 27 6.42 -8.24 2.20
CA VAL A 27 7.64 -7.44 2.33
C VAL A 27 8.46 -7.94 3.53
N PRO A 28 9.78 -8.18 3.38
CA PRO A 28 10.61 -8.61 4.49
C PRO A 28 10.58 -7.64 5.66
N THR A 29 10.20 -8.14 6.85
CA THR A 29 10.07 -7.32 8.07
C THR A 29 11.37 -6.65 8.49
N ALA A 30 12.51 -7.24 8.13
CA ALA A 30 13.85 -6.72 8.39
C ALA A 30 14.04 -5.29 7.84
N LEU A 31 13.38 -4.94 6.72
CA LEU A 31 13.46 -3.62 6.09
C LEU A 31 12.79 -2.52 6.93
N MET A 32 11.82 -2.91 7.76
CA MET A 32 10.99 -2.02 8.57
C MET A 32 11.26 -2.21 10.07
N ARG A 33 12.42 -2.76 10.42
CA ARG A 33 12.87 -2.76 11.83
C ARG A 33 13.03 -1.31 12.27
N GLU A 34 12.60 -1.01 13.49
CA GLU A 34 12.59 0.34 14.05
C GLU A 34 13.97 1.03 13.92
N ARG A 35 15.05 0.30 14.20
CA ARG A 35 16.44 0.81 14.08
C ARG A 35 16.89 1.08 12.64
N ALA A 36 16.23 0.48 11.64
CA ALA A 36 16.53 0.65 10.22
C ALA A 36 15.79 1.84 9.59
N LEU A 37 14.74 2.35 10.24
CA LEU A 37 14.00 3.52 9.80
C LEU A 37 14.52 4.78 10.50
N VAL A 38 14.48 5.90 9.80
CA VAL A 38 14.68 7.22 10.41
C VAL A 38 13.55 7.52 11.41
N PRO A 39 13.80 8.31 12.47
CA PRO A 39 12.84 8.50 13.56
C PRO A 39 11.41 8.84 13.14
N MET A 40 11.23 9.64 12.09
CA MET A 40 9.92 10.07 11.60
C MET A 40 9.03 8.96 11.01
N TYR A 41 9.56 7.77 10.71
CA TYR A 41 8.79 6.63 10.21
C TYR A 41 8.71 5.47 11.20
N ARG A 42 9.23 5.68 12.42
CA ARG A 42 9.23 4.64 13.44
C ARG A 42 7.85 4.54 14.04
N VAL A 43 7.24 3.37 13.85
CA VAL A 43 6.06 2.94 14.60
C VAL A 43 6.47 1.69 15.36
N SER A 44 6.38 1.76 16.67
CA SER A 44 6.90 0.78 17.61
C SER A 44 5.84 -0.26 17.92
N ASN A 45 6.26 -1.52 18.08
CA ASN A 45 5.34 -2.63 18.41
C ASN A 45 5.06 -2.65 19.92
N HIS A 46 4.16 -1.79 20.36
CA HIS A 46 3.78 -1.63 21.76
C HIS A 46 2.26 -1.79 21.94
N LEU A 47 1.77 -1.26 23.06
CA LEU A 47 0.34 -1.11 23.35
C LEU A 47 -0.38 -0.46 22.17
N HIS A 48 -1.65 -0.86 21.98
CA HIS A 48 -2.53 -0.40 20.92
C HIS A 48 -2.49 1.12 20.71
N GLU A 49 -2.72 1.88 21.78
CA GLU A 49 -2.76 3.35 21.76
C GLU A 49 -1.45 3.99 21.26
N ARG A 50 -0.31 3.38 21.61
CA ARG A 50 1.00 3.90 21.20
C ARG A 50 1.27 3.64 19.72
N GLU A 51 0.91 2.46 19.22
CA GLU A 51 1.00 2.17 17.79
C GLU A 51 0.11 3.13 16.98
N VAL A 52 -1.11 3.42 17.45
CA VAL A 52 -2.02 4.39 16.83
C VAL A 52 -1.40 5.80 16.82
N HIS A 53 -0.90 6.28 17.97
CA HIS A 53 -0.32 7.62 18.07
C HIS A 53 0.92 7.81 17.17
N GLU A 54 1.85 6.86 17.19
CA GLU A 54 3.06 6.92 16.37
C GLU A 54 2.74 6.77 14.87
N ALA A 55 1.71 5.99 14.53
CA ALA A 55 1.20 5.87 13.17
C ALA A 55 0.61 7.19 12.66
N ILE A 56 -0.19 7.88 13.46
CA ILE A 56 -0.75 9.20 13.12
C ILE A 56 0.38 10.18 12.78
N GLN A 57 1.36 10.33 13.67
CA GLN A 57 2.50 11.25 13.46
C GLN A 57 3.29 10.91 12.19
N SER A 58 3.50 9.60 11.93
CA SER A 58 4.18 9.14 10.74
C SER A 58 3.37 9.48 9.48
N VAL A 59 2.06 9.23 9.48
CA VAL A 59 1.17 9.52 8.35
C VAL A 59 1.10 11.02 8.07
N GLU A 60 0.97 11.86 9.08
CA GLU A 60 0.98 13.33 8.93
C GLU A 60 2.28 13.82 8.29
N THR A 61 3.42 13.32 8.78
CA THR A 61 4.73 13.69 8.25
C THR A 61 4.90 13.27 6.79
N ILE A 62 4.48 12.05 6.44
CA ILE A 62 4.54 11.56 5.07
C ILE A 62 3.59 12.35 4.17
N THR A 63 2.38 12.64 4.64
CA THR A 63 1.38 13.44 3.92
C THR A 63 1.96 14.80 3.55
N GLU A 64 2.59 15.50 4.50
CA GLU A 64 3.20 16.80 4.24
C GLU A 64 4.37 16.70 3.26
N ARG A 65 5.23 15.68 3.38
CA ARG A 65 6.30 15.43 2.40
C ARG A 65 5.74 15.18 1.00
N ILE A 66 4.72 14.33 0.88
CA ILE A 66 4.08 14.02 -0.40
C ILE A 66 3.46 15.28 -1.03
N ARG A 67 2.81 16.15 -0.24
CA ARG A 67 2.24 17.40 -0.75
C ARG A 67 3.31 18.35 -1.30
N ARG A 68 4.47 18.41 -0.65
CA ARG A 68 5.62 19.24 -1.09
C ARG A 68 6.34 18.65 -2.31
N LEU A 69 6.04 17.39 -2.67
CA LEU A 69 6.76 16.68 -3.72
C LEU A 69 6.62 17.34 -5.08
N ALA A 70 5.46 17.90 -5.43
CA ALA A 70 5.28 18.55 -6.75
C ALA A 70 6.27 19.71 -6.96
N ALA A 71 6.55 20.48 -5.90
CA ALA A 71 7.53 21.57 -5.96
C ALA A 71 8.97 21.04 -6.02
N ALA A 72 9.29 20.04 -5.20
CA ALA A 72 10.65 19.49 -5.14
C ALA A 72 11.03 18.65 -6.37
N TYR A 73 10.09 17.90 -6.94
CA TYR A 73 10.33 16.95 -8.02
C TYR A 73 10.88 17.65 -9.29
N GLY A 74 10.44 18.89 -9.54
CA GLY A 74 10.90 19.71 -10.65
C GLY A 74 12.34 20.22 -10.52
N GLU A 75 12.91 20.21 -9.32
CA GLU A 75 14.26 20.74 -9.05
C GLU A 75 15.35 19.67 -9.22
N TRP A 76 14.98 18.41 -9.39
CA TRP A 76 15.92 17.31 -9.54
C TRP A 76 16.16 17.06 -11.03
N ASP A 77 17.39 16.73 -11.43
CA ASP A 77 17.66 16.29 -12.81
C ASP A 77 17.19 14.85 -13.03
N ALA A 78 17.51 13.97 -12.07
CA ALA A 78 16.96 12.63 -11.92
C ALA A 78 16.37 12.53 -10.50
N PHE A 79 15.07 12.30 -10.39
CA PHE A 79 14.41 12.22 -9.09
C PHE A 79 14.79 10.90 -8.39
N ASP A 80 15.36 10.97 -7.19
CA ASP A 80 15.63 9.80 -6.35
C ASP A 80 14.66 9.79 -5.15
N PRO A 81 13.66 8.89 -5.18
CA PRO A 81 12.71 8.77 -4.07
C PRO A 81 13.38 8.34 -2.76
N GLY A 82 14.48 7.59 -2.80
CA GLY A 82 15.19 7.18 -1.58
C GLY A 82 15.77 8.37 -0.85
N ALA A 83 16.50 9.24 -1.56
CA ALA A 83 17.03 10.47 -0.99
C ALA A 83 15.91 11.43 -0.54
N TYR A 84 14.82 11.57 -1.29
CA TYR A 84 13.72 12.47 -0.92
C TYR A 84 12.98 12.04 0.35
N PHE A 85 12.77 10.73 0.50
CA PHE A 85 12.08 10.16 1.66
C PHE A 85 13.05 9.67 2.74
N ASP A 86 14.35 9.94 2.68
CA ASP A 86 15.33 9.44 3.67
C ASP A 86 15.27 7.90 3.86
N LEU A 87 15.12 7.16 2.75
CA LEU A 87 14.98 5.71 2.69
C LEU A 87 16.18 5.05 2.00
N THR A 88 16.57 3.87 2.50
CA THR A 88 17.51 2.99 1.78
C THR A 88 16.88 2.44 0.49
N PRO A 89 17.66 1.99 -0.52
CA PRO A 89 17.10 1.47 -1.77
C PRO A 89 16.07 0.34 -1.58
N ALA A 90 16.32 -0.57 -0.63
CA ALA A 90 15.40 -1.67 -0.33
C ALA A 90 14.10 -1.18 0.33
N GLN A 91 14.16 -0.17 1.20
CA GLN A 91 12.98 0.47 1.78
C GLN A 91 12.19 1.24 0.72
N THR A 92 12.87 1.99 -0.15
CA THR A 92 12.23 2.71 -1.25
C THR A 92 11.47 1.77 -2.16
N ALA A 93 12.07 0.64 -2.55
CA ALA A 93 11.42 -0.37 -3.39
C ALA A 93 10.16 -0.97 -2.74
N ALA A 94 10.11 -1.04 -1.41
CA ALA A 94 8.98 -1.55 -0.64
C ALA A 94 7.90 -0.49 -0.40
N LEU A 95 8.28 0.71 0.05
CA LEU A 95 7.38 1.76 0.53
C LEU A 95 6.90 2.70 -0.56
N VAL A 96 7.69 2.92 -1.61
CA VAL A 96 7.42 3.98 -2.59
C VAL A 96 7.25 3.38 -3.98
N ARG A 97 6.22 3.83 -4.69
CA ARG A 97 6.06 3.57 -6.13
C ARG A 97 5.91 4.91 -6.84
N VAL A 98 6.89 5.24 -7.65
CA VAL A 98 6.83 6.38 -8.58
C VAL A 98 6.52 5.83 -9.97
N THR A 99 5.50 6.35 -10.62
CA THR A 99 5.15 6.02 -12.00
C THR A 99 5.01 7.31 -12.79
N GLU A 100 5.95 7.54 -13.70
CA GLU A 100 5.87 8.63 -14.66
C GLU A 100 5.01 8.18 -15.85
N ARG A 101 3.96 8.94 -16.13
CA ARG A 101 3.18 8.84 -17.36
C ARG A 101 3.50 10.02 -18.27
N VAL A 102 2.89 10.06 -19.46
CA VAL A 102 3.18 11.04 -20.52
C VAL A 102 3.16 12.50 -20.01
N SER A 103 2.24 12.84 -19.11
CA SER A 103 2.09 14.20 -18.60
C SER A 103 1.98 14.32 -17.08
N THR A 104 1.96 13.21 -16.35
CA THR A 104 1.67 13.16 -14.92
C THR A 104 2.65 12.22 -14.22
N VAL A 105 2.96 12.54 -12.98
CA VAL A 105 3.74 11.69 -12.08
C VAL A 105 2.78 11.21 -11.00
N HIS A 106 2.70 9.90 -10.83
CA HIS A 106 1.95 9.28 -9.74
C HIS A 106 2.94 8.77 -8.71
N VAL A 107 2.78 9.19 -7.47
CA VAL A 107 3.60 8.72 -6.36
C VAL A 107 2.70 8.09 -5.34
N THR A 108 2.95 6.82 -5.04
CA THR A 108 2.26 6.06 -3.99
C THR A 108 3.23 5.76 -2.86
N PHE A 109 2.83 6.02 -1.62
CA PHE A 109 3.54 5.64 -0.41
C PHE A 109 2.69 4.67 0.40
N TYR A 110 3.19 3.45 0.60
CA TYR A 110 2.49 2.36 1.28
C TYR A 110 2.67 2.46 2.79
N THR A 111 1.98 3.40 3.43
CA THR A 111 2.12 3.68 4.86
C THR A 111 1.67 2.50 5.74
N ASP A 112 0.77 1.65 5.25
CA ASP A 112 0.34 0.41 5.90
C ASP A 112 1.54 -0.45 6.34
N LEU A 113 2.62 -0.49 5.55
CA LEU A 113 3.86 -1.24 5.85
C LEU A 113 4.61 -0.71 7.08
N LEU A 114 4.37 0.53 7.49
CA LEU A 114 4.99 1.10 8.69
C LEU A 114 4.36 0.55 9.97
N LEU A 115 3.15 0.00 9.92
CA LEU A 115 2.49 -0.60 11.10
C LEU A 115 3.12 -1.95 11.46
N PRO A 116 3.68 -2.12 12.66
CA PRO A 116 4.13 -3.43 13.14
C PRO A 116 3.04 -4.49 13.12
N THR A 117 1.80 -4.14 13.47
CA THR A 117 0.68 -5.08 13.45
C THR A 117 0.34 -5.54 12.03
N PHE A 118 0.44 -4.66 11.02
CA PHE A 118 0.29 -5.05 9.61
C PHE A 118 1.37 -6.06 9.20
N ARG A 119 2.64 -5.74 9.48
CA ARG A 119 3.78 -6.60 9.14
C ARG A 119 3.68 -7.97 9.81
N ARG A 120 3.23 -8.01 11.07
CA ARG A 120 3.00 -9.26 11.80
C ARG A 120 1.91 -10.10 11.13
N ALA A 121 0.78 -9.51 10.77
CA ALA A 121 -0.31 -10.21 10.08
C ALA A 121 0.14 -10.76 8.71
N ALA A 122 0.84 -9.94 7.91
CA ALA A 122 1.34 -10.37 6.60
C ALA A 122 2.40 -11.49 6.70
N THR A 123 3.30 -11.40 7.68
CA THR A 123 4.31 -12.44 7.93
C THR A 123 3.69 -13.74 8.41
N TYR A 124 2.71 -13.64 9.32
CA TYR A 124 1.99 -14.81 9.83
C TYR A 124 1.20 -15.50 8.71
N TRP A 125 0.53 -14.71 7.86
CA TRP A 125 -0.17 -15.24 6.69
C TRP A 125 0.78 -16.06 5.81
N ALA A 126 1.90 -15.47 5.40
CA ALA A 126 2.84 -16.11 4.48
C ALA A 126 3.62 -17.28 5.09
N GLY A 127 3.96 -17.20 6.38
CA GLY A 127 4.82 -18.18 7.04
C GLY A 127 4.09 -19.40 7.58
N HIS A 128 2.83 -19.25 7.99
CA HIS A 128 2.09 -20.30 8.68
C HIS A 128 0.69 -20.51 8.11
N PHE A 129 -0.14 -19.48 8.03
CA PHE A 129 -1.55 -19.62 7.62
C PHE A 129 -1.73 -20.29 6.24
N VAL A 130 -0.94 -19.88 5.24
CA VAL A 130 -1.01 -20.47 3.88
C VAL A 130 -0.66 -21.95 3.89
N ASN A 131 0.34 -22.35 4.70
CA ASN A 131 0.79 -23.73 4.78
C ASN A 131 -0.20 -24.61 5.55
N ALA A 132 -0.76 -24.10 6.66
CA ALA A 132 -1.80 -24.78 7.42
C ALA A 132 -3.07 -24.96 6.56
N HIS A 133 -3.48 -23.94 5.81
CA HIS A 133 -4.58 -24.05 4.85
C HIS A 133 -4.28 -25.10 3.77
N ALA A 134 -3.09 -25.04 3.15
CA ALA A 134 -2.73 -26.03 2.14
C ALA A 134 -2.75 -27.46 2.69
N ALA A 135 -2.30 -27.69 3.92
CA ALA A 135 -2.33 -29.00 4.58
C ALA A 135 -3.76 -29.52 4.82
N ALA A 136 -4.65 -28.66 5.36
CA ALA A 136 -6.05 -29.02 5.63
C ALA A 136 -6.86 -29.31 4.36
N PHE A 137 -6.51 -28.69 3.23
CA PHE A 137 -7.27 -28.81 1.97
C PHE A 137 -6.52 -29.57 0.87
N ALA A 138 -5.44 -30.30 1.19
CA ALA A 138 -4.58 -30.97 0.22
C ALA A 138 -5.20 -32.17 -0.52
N THR A 139 -6.31 -32.78 -0.05
CA THR A 139 -6.82 -34.02 -0.68
C THR A 139 -8.35 -34.21 -0.61
N PRO A 140 -9.06 -34.47 -1.73
CA PRO A 140 -10.48 -34.88 -1.72
C PRO A 140 -10.73 -36.38 -1.43
N LEU A 141 -9.68 -37.23 -1.37
CA LEU A 141 -9.78 -38.70 -1.44
C LEU A 141 -9.39 -39.46 -0.16
N ALA A 142 -9.09 -38.75 0.94
CA ALA A 142 -8.74 -39.36 2.22
C ALA A 142 -9.84 -39.11 3.28
N GLN A 143 -11.10 -39.39 2.96
CA GLN A 143 -12.16 -39.52 3.96
C GLN A 143 -12.05 -40.86 4.72
N ALA A 144 -10.88 -41.14 5.31
CA ALA A 144 -10.69 -42.30 6.16
C ALA A 144 -9.80 -41.89 7.35
N ALA A 145 -10.48 -41.54 8.43
CA ALA A 145 -9.99 -41.16 9.77
C ALA A 145 -9.58 -39.68 9.96
N PRO A 146 -10.07 -39.01 11.01
CA PRO A 146 -9.58 -37.70 11.42
C PRO A 146 -8.13 -37.86 11.87
N THR A 147 -7.19 -37.41 11.06
CA THR A 147 -5.80 -37.32 11.49
C THR A 147 -5.64 -36.08 12.36
N VAL A 148 -4.84 -36.18 13.42
CA VAL A 148 -4.44 -35.11 14.37
C VAL A 148 -3.90 -33.82 13.69
N PHE A 149 -3.69 -33.84 12.37
CA PHE A 149 -3.26 -32.71 11.54
C PHE A 149 -4.40 -31.89 10.92
N ASP A 150 -5.65 -32.35 10.97
CA ASP A 150 -6.83 -31.61 10.48
C ASP A 150 -7.20 -30.42 11.40
N ASP A 151 -6.66 -30.42 12.64
CA ASP A 151 -6.98 -29.42 13.67
C ASP A 151 -6.11 -28.15 13.63
N ASP A 152 -4.86 -28.19 13.14
CA ASP A 152 -3.94 -27.03 13.20
C ASP A 152 -4.52 -25.81 12.48
N PHE A 153 -5.24 -26.01 11.38
CA PHE A 153 -5.82 -24.89 10.65
C PHE A 153 -7.03 -24.27 11.38
N SER A 154 -7.96 -25.10 11.87
CA SER A 154 -9.19 -24.63 12.52
C SER A 154 -9.00 -24.20 13.96
N GLU A 155 -8.14 -24.87 14.72
CA GLU A 155 -7.91 -24.61 16.14
C GLU A 155 -6.86 -23.51 16.38
N ASP A 156 -5.82 -23.43 15.53
CA ASP A 156 -4.69 -22.53 15.74
C ASP A 156 -4.56 -21.46 14.65
N ALA A 157 -4.35 -21.88 13.40
CA ALA A 157 -3.95 -20.96 12.33
C ALA A 157 -5.02 -19.91 12.02
N GLN A 158 -6.28 -20.34 11.92
CA GLN A 158 -7.40 -19.47 11.61
C GLN A 158 -7.77 -18.54 12.77
N PRO A 159 -7.94 -19.00 14.03
CA PRO A 159 -8.20 -18.11 15.15
C PRO A 159 -7.11 -17.06 15.37
N GLU A 160 -5.83 -17.41 15.24
CA GLU A 160 -4.74 -16.45 15.36
C GLU A 160 -4.74 -15.44 14.21
N MET A 161 -5.01 -15.87 12.96
CA MET A 161 -5.15 -14.93 11.85
C MET A 161 -6.33 -13.97 12.05
N VAL A 162 -7.48 -14.46 12.52
CA VAL A 162 -8.63 -13.60 12.89
C VAL A 162 -8.24 -12.61 13.97
N ARG A 163 -7.51 -13.04 15.00
CA ARG A 163 -7.05 -12.17 16.09
C ARG A 163 -6.12 -11.07 15.57
N LEU A 164 -5.17 -11.41 14.72
CA LEU A 164 -4.25 -10.45 14.08
C LEU A 164 -5.01 -9.48 13.17
N TRP A 165 -5.95 -9.99 12.39
CA TRP A 165 -6.79 -9.20 11.49
C TRP A 165 -7.65 -8.18 12.23
N ARG A 166 -8.33 -8.60 13.31
CA ARG A 166 -9.15 -7.71 14.15
C ARG A 166 -8.31 -6.62 14.79
N LYS A 167 -7.13 -6.96 15.35
CA LYS A 167 -6.21 -5.97 15.93
C LYS A 167 -5.77 -4.94 14.88
N LEU A 168 -5.39 -5.41 13.69
CA LEU A 168 -4.97 -4.56 12.57
C LEU A 168 -6.09 -3.61 12.12
N HIS A 169 -7.31 -4.13 11.98
CA HIS A 169 -8.48 -3.33 11.65
C HIS A 169 -8.78 -2.27 12.70
N ALA A 170 -8.67 -2.60 13.99
CA ALA A 170 -8.89 -1.63 15.07
C ALA A 170 -7.88 -0.48 15.00
N ILE A 171 -6.58 -0.78 14.85
CA ILE A 171 -5.54 0.25 14.71
C ILE A 171 -5.80 1.13 13.48
N MET A 172 -6.11 0.53 12.33
CA MET A 172 -6.40 1.30 11.12
C MET A 172 -7.66 2.16 11.27
N ALA A 173 -8.69 1.66 11.95
CA ALA A 173 -9.91 2.42 12.22
C ALA A 173 -9.61 3.65 13.08
N ASP A 174 -8.85 3.49 14.17
CA ASP A 174 -8.53 4.60 15.09
C ASP A 174 -7.64 5.66 14.43
N VAL A 175 -6.64 5.22 13.64
CA VAL A 175 -5.78 6.14 12.87
C VAL A 175 -6.61 6.92 11.85
N ARG A 176 -7.51 6.24 11.12
CA ARG A 176 -8.37 6.90 10.12
C ARG A 176 -9.42 7.80 10.76
N ALA A 177 -9.95 7.44 11.92
CA ALA A 177 -10.90 8.27 12.65
C ALA A 177 -10.22 9.59 13.09
N THR A 178 -8.99 9.49 13.61
CA THR A 178 -8.23 10.68 14.04
C THR A 178 -7.83 11.57 12.87
N LEU A 179 -7.40 10.98 11.75
CA LEU A 179 -6.97 11.73 10.55
C LEU A 179 -8.13 12.12 9.62
N GLY A 180 -9.37 11.70 9.92
CA GLY A 180 -10.52 11.88 9.04
C GLY A 180 -10.85 13.34 8.74
N ASP A 181 -10.46 14.25 9.63
CA ASP A 181 -10.64 15.69 9.50
C ASP A 181 -9.41 16.41 8.93
N ASP A 182 -8.28 15.72 8.72
CA ASP A 182 -7.07 16.31 8.13
C ASP A 182 -7.23 16.44 6.59
N PRO A 183 -7.26 17.67 6.03
CA PRO A 183 -7.47 17.85 4.60
C PRO A 183 -6.33 17.31 3.75
N GLY A 184 -5.10 17.26 4.28
CA GLY A 184 -3.95 16.71 3.57
C GLY A 184 -4.04 15.20 3.42
N PHE A 185 -4.38 14.51 4.49
CA PHE A 185 -4.61 13.08 4.51
C PHE A 185 -5.74 12.74 3.56
N MET A 186 -6.88 13.42 3.66
CA MET A 186 -8.03 13.18 2.78
C MET A 186 -7.73 13.44 1.30
N ALA A 187 -6.93 14.47 0.99
CA ALA A 187 -6.52 14.78 -0.38
C ALA A 187 -5.51 13.78 -0.97
N THR A 188 -4.80 13.04 -0.12
CA THR A 188 -3.75 12.09 -0.54
C THR A 188 -4.15 10.63 -0.32
N LEU A 189 -5.29 10.34 0.32
CA LEU A 189 -5.68 8.97 0.63
C LEU A 189 -6.00 8.16 -0.64
N ALA A 190 -5.31 7.04 -0.85
CA ALA A 190 -5.40 6.22 -2.06
C ALA A 190 -6.50 5.15 -2.01
N THR A 191 -7.56 5.33 -1.21
CA THR A 191 -8.57 4.28 -0.97
C THR A 191 -9.18 3.76 -2.27
N ARG A 192 -9.62 4.65 -3.18
CA ARG A 192 -10.25 4.23 -4.44
C ARG A 192 -9.27 3.54 -5.38
N ASP A 193 -8.03 4.02 -5.44
CA ASP A 193 -6.98 3.43 -6.29
C ASP A 193 -6.56 2.04 -5.81
N GLU A 194 -6.40 1.85 -4.49
CA GLU A 194 -6.16 0.52 -3.93
C GLU A 194 -7.36 -0.41 -4.15
N GLN A 195 -8.59 0.05 -3.94
CA GLN A 195 -9.78 -0.76 -4.23
C GLN A 195 -9.85 -1.16 -5.72
N ALA A 196 -9.64 -0.21 -6.64
CA ALA A 196 -9.64 -0.51 -8.07
C ALA A 196 -8.54 -1.51 -8.45
N ARG A 197 -7.35 -1.41 -7.84
CA ARG A 197 -6.23 -2.33 -8.05
C ARG A 197 -6.56 -3.77 -7.64
N TRP A 198 -7.30 -3.95 -6.54
CA TRP A 198 -7.58 -5.27 -5.97
C TRP A 198 -8.96 -5.82 -6.33
N TYR A 199 -9.79 -5.06 -7.05
CA TYR A 199 -11.16 -5.43 -7.41
C TYR A 199 -11.27 -6.82 -8.07
N ALA A 200 -10.33 -7.18 -8.94
CA ALA A 200 -10.31 -8.47 -9.63
C ALA A 200 -10.20 -9.70 -8.69
N TYR A 201 -9.77 -9.53 -7.44
CA TYR A 201 -9.74 -10.62 -6.45
C TYR A 201 -11.09 -10.83 -5.78
N TRP A 202 -11.97 -9.81 -5.80
CA TRP A 202 -13.34 -9.89 -5.29
C TRP A 202 -14.35 -10.35 -6.35
N SER A 203 -14.00 -10.34 -7.64
CA SER A 203 -14.84 -10.93 -8.70
C SER A 203 -14.85 -12.45 -8.68
N GLU A 204 -13.93 -13.09 -7.96
CA GLU A 204 -13.87 -14.54 -7.79
C GLU A 204 -14.41 -14.95 -6.41
N PRO A 205 -15.03 -16.14 -6.28
CA PRO A 205 -15.40 -16.69 -4.97
C PRO A 205 -14.17 -16.78 -4.05
N ALA A 206 -14.37 -16.58 -2.75
CA ALA A 206 -13.31 -16.77 -1.76
C ALA A 206 -12.86 -18.23 -1.70
N THR A 207 -11.64 -18.47 -1.23
CA THR A 207 -11.16 -19.83 -0.99
C THR A 207 -12.00 -20.46 0.13
N ALA A 208 -12.36 -21.74 -0.03
CA ALA A 208 -13.13 -22.47 0.96
C ALA A 208 -12.38 -22.59 2.30
N GLY A 209 -13.16 -22.67 3.39
CA GLY A 209 -12.64 -22.88 4.74
C GLY A 209 -12.07 -21.65 5.43
N ILE A 210 -12.04 -20.48 4.79
CA ILE A 210 -11.58 -19.23 5.41
C ILE A 210 -12.74 -18.58 6.19
N ALA A 211 -12.50 -18.18 7.45
CA ALA A 211 -13.48 -17.44 8.26
C ALA A 211 -14.02 -16.18 7.56
N ASP A 212 -15.31 -15.91 7.70
CA ASP A 212 -15.98 -14.75 7.11
C ASP A 212 -15.37 -13.42 7.56
N GLU A 213 -14.85 -13.32 8.78
CA GLU A 213 -14.17 -12.12 9.28
C GLU A 213 -12.88 -11.78 8.51
N LEU A 214 -12.24 -12.78 7.90
CA LEU A 214 -11.06 -12.59 7.04
C LEU A 214 -11.45 -12.29 5.58
N LEU A 215 -12.76 -12.30 5.27
CA LEU A 215 -13.31 -12.09 3.93
C LEU A 215 -14.20 -10.83 3.86
N PRO A 216 -13.77 -9.67 4.36
CA PRO A 216 -14.60 -8.48 4.30
C PRO A 216 -14.90 -8.04 2.86
N ALA A 217 -15.99 -7.32 2.69
CA ALA A 217 -16.25 -6.60 1.44
C ALA A 217 -15.10 -5.62 1.15
N LEU A 218 -14.68 -5.53 -0.12
CA LEU A 218 -13.56 -4.67 -0.53
C LEU A 218 -13.73 -3.20 -0.10
N ALA A 219 -14.97 -2.70 -0.15
CA ALA A 219 -15.30 -1.34 0.28
C ALA A 219 -15.04 -1.08 1.78
N ALA A 220 -15.07 -2.15 2.59
CA ALA A 220 -14.85 -2.09 4.04
C ALA A 220 -13.38 -2.30 4.44
N VAL A 221 -12.49 -2.62 3.50
CA VAL A 221 -11.05 -2.78 3.80
C VAL A 221 -10.38 -1.40 3.84
N PRO A 222 -9.93 -0.92 5.02
CA PRO A 222 -9.25 0.36 5.12
C PRO A 222 -7.85 0.30 4.51
N THR A 223 -7.26 1.46 4.26
CA THR A 223 -5.84 1.59 3.94
C THR A 223 -5.32 2.92 4.46
N LEU A 224 -4.02 2.99 4.74
CA LEU A 224 -3.29 4.23 5.03
C LEU A 224 -2.37 4.62 3.86
N THR A 225 -2.51 3.93 2.72
CA THR A 225 -1.70 4.18 1.53
C THR A 225 -2.03 5.56 1.00
N LEU A 226 -0.98 6.35 0.80
CA LEU A 226 -1.06 7.70 0.31
C LEU A 226 -0.67 7.71 -1.17
N MET A 227 -1.36 8.53 -1.96
CA MET A 227 -1.10 8.76 -3.36
C MET A 227 -1.18 10.25 -3.65
N TYR A 228 -0.27 10.72 -4.48
CA TYR A 228 -0.30 12.08 -5.00
C TYR A 228 0.05 12.08 -6.48
N GLU A 229 -0.74 12.84 -7.23
CA GLU A 229 -0.59 13.01 -8.66
C GLU A 229 -0.33 14.48 -8.96
N PHE A 230 0.69 14.74 -9.78
CA PHE A 230 1.01 16.09 -10.23
C PHE A 230 1.54 16.09 -11.67
N PRO A 231 1.46 17.23 -12.38
CA PRO A 231 1.96 17.32 -13.75
C PRO A 231 3.47 17.08 -13.84
N LEU A 232 3.91 16.26 -14.79
CA LEU A 232 5.32 16.06 -15.10
C LEU A 232 5.95 17.40 -15.53
N PRO A 233 7.11 17.83 -15.02
CA PRO A 233 7.71 19.11 -15.38
C PRO A 233 7.90 19.26 -16.88
N ALA A 234 7.63 20.45 -17.41
CA ALA A 234 7.58 20.69 -18.86
C ALA A 234 8.92 20.41 -19.58
N TYR A 235 10.04 20.44 -18.86
CA TYR A 235 11.36 20.14 -19.40
C TYR A 235 11.63 18.63 -19.54
N ARG A 236 10.95 17.78 -18.76
CA ARG A 236 11.00 16.30 -18.87
C ARG A 236 9.99 15.73 -19.86
N GLN A 237 9.00 16.53 -20.28
CA GLN A 237 7.99 16.11 -21.26
C GLN A 237 8.54 16.20 -22.70
N SER A 238 8.81 15.05 -23.32
CA SER A 238 9.23 14.97 -24.72
C SER A 238 8.21 15.70 -25.64
N GLY A 239 8.70 16.67 -26.41
CA GLY A 239 7.88 17.44 -27.37
C GLY A 239 6.96 18.53 -26.78
N ARG A 240 6.76 18.67 -25.46
CA ARG A 240 5.98 19.80 -24.91
C ARG A 240 6.74 21.11 -24.97
N ARG A 241 8.07 21.12 -24.76
CA ARG A 241 8.91 22.30 -25.00
C ARG A 241 8.75 22.85 -26.42
N ARG A 242 8.73 21.95 -27.42
CA ARG A 242 8.49 22.29 -28.83
C ARG A 242 7.09 22.88 -29.02
N ARG A 243 6.05 22.27 -28.46
CA ARG A 243 4.66 22.76 -28.53
C ARG A 243 4.45 24.10 -27.81
N LEU A 244 5.05 24.29 -26.63
CA LEU A 244 5.00 25.55 -25.87
C LEU A 244 5.75 26.66 -26.61
N ARG A 245 6.91 26.37 -27.20
CA ARG A 245 7.66 27.31 -28.04
C ARG A 245 6.84 27.71 -29.27
N GLN A 246 6.27 26.74 -29.99
CA GLN A 246 5.39 27.00 -31.14
C GLN A 246 4.15 27.82 -30.76
N ASN A 247 3.52 27.55 -29.61
CA ASN A 247 2.37 28.32 -29.13
C ASN A 247 2.76 29.74 -28.72
N ARG A 248 3.92 29.94 -28.10
CA ARG A 248 4.46 31.28 -27.81
C ARG A 248 4.77 32.06 -29.09
N GLU A 249 5.40 31.42 -30.08
CA GLU A 249 5.68 32.02 -31.39
C GLU A 249 4.40 32.38 -32.15
N ARG A 250 3.39 31.51 -32.14
CA ARG A 250 2.06 31.79 -32.72
C ARG A 250 1.36 32.97 -32.03
N ARG A 251 1.41 33.07 -30.70
CA ARG A 251 0.84 34.21 -29.94
C ARG A 251 1.59 35.52 -30.23
N ARG A 252 2.92 35.49 -30.37
CA ARG A 252 3.70 36.67 -30.77
C ARG A 252 3.31 37.16 -32.17
N ARG A 253 3.21 36.25 -33.14
CA ARG A 253 2.78 36.58 -34.52
C ARG A 253 1.36 37.15 -34.61
N ARG A 254 0.43 36.64 -33.79
CA ARG A 254 -0.93 37.18 -33.69
C ARG A 254 -0.99 38.56 -33.06
N ARG A 255 -0.11 38.87 -32.09
CA ARG A 255 -0.02 40.21 -31.50
C ARG A 255 0.57 41.24 -32.46
N SER A 256 1.62 40.87 -33.20
CA SER A 256 2.25 41.76 -34.19
C SER A 256 1.39 42.02 -35.44
N SER A 257 0.33 41.25 -35.68
CA SER A 257 -0.62 41.46 -36.78
C SER A 257 -1.86 42.27 -36.39
N HIS A 258 -2.00 42.64 -35.11
CA HIS A 258 -3.11 43.46 -34.59
C HIS A 258 -2.68 44.89 -34.25
N THR A 259 -1.43 45.26 -34.55
CA THR A 259 -0.84 46.59 -34.32
C THR A 259 -0.49 47.29 -35.63
N ARG A 260 -1.13 46.89 -36.73
CA ARG A 260 -1.06 47.54 -38.05
C ARG A 260 -2.46 47.94 -38.46
#